data_AF-A0AAV3YAX8-F1
#
_entry.id   AF-A0AAV3YAX8-F1
#
_cell.length_a   1.000
_cell.length_b   1.000
_cell.length_c   1.000
_cell.angle_alpha   90.00
_cell.angle_beta   90.00
_cell.angle_gamma   90.00
#
_symmetry.space_group_name_H-M   'P 1'
#
loop_
_entity.id
_entity.type
_entity.pdbx_description
1 polymer ?
#
loop_
_entity_poly.entity_id
_entity_poly.type
_entity_poly.pdbx_seq_one_letter_code
_entity_poly.pdbx_strand_id
1 'polypeptide(L)' 'MKALQGMKASYRLQKVFNSNNPMEPVRGRRYTEENQPQALIAFLYSLLRANRSHRRGLLTSILNLFDDSA' A
#
# COMPACT_ATOMS: atom_id res chain seq x y z
N MET A 1 1.76 11.74 -10.51
CA MET A 1 0.90 11.42 -9.34
C MET A 1 1.75 11.21 -8.10
N LYS A 2 1.47 11.89 -6.98
CA LYS A 2 2.22 11.72 -5.71
C LYS A 2 1.85 10.46 -4.92
N ALA A 3 0.75 9.79 -5.27
CA ALA A 3 0.27 8.58 -4.58
C ALA A 3 1.32 7.45 -4.54
N LEU A 4 2.06 7.23 -5.64
CA LEU A 4 3.12 6.23 -5.71
C LEU A 4 4.27 6.51 -4.73
N GLN A 5 4.70 7.77 -4.62
CA GLN A 5 5.71 8.17 -3.63
C GLN A 5 5.19 7.96 -2.21
N GLY A 6 3.92 8.29 -1.96
CA GLY A 6 3.26 8.04 -0.67
C GLY A 6 3.24 6.56 -0.29
N MET A 7 2.94 5.66 -1.24
CA MET A 7 2.98 4.21 -1.01
C MET A 7 4.38 3.72 -0.68
N LYS A 8 5.42 4.19 -1.41
CA LYS A 8 6.82 3.84 -1.12
C LYS A 8 7.25 4.36 0.26
N ALA A 9 6.82 5.56 0.65
CA ALA A 9 7.08 6.11 1.97
C ALA A 9 6.39 5.31 3.08
N SER A 10 5.13 4.91 2.87
CA SER A 10 4.39 4.05 3.79
C SER A 10 5.08 2.70 4.01
N TYR A 11 5.61 2.08 2.94
CA TYR A 11 6.40 0.86 3.05
C TYR A 11 7.69 1.05 3.86
N ARG A 12 8.42 2.14 3.64
CA ARG A 12 9.63 2.47 4.43
C ARG A 12 9.29 2.66 5.91
N LEU A 13 8.19 3.34 6.20
CA LEU A 13 7.71 3.52 7.57
C LEU A 13 7.41 2.16 8.23
N GLN A 14 6.76 1.25 7.52
CA GLN A 14 6.49 -0.10 8.03
C GLN A 14 7.77 -0.91 8.25
N LYS A 15 8.80 -0.75 7.40
CA LYS A 15 10.12 -1.33 7.66
C LYS A 15 10.75 -0.85 8.95
N VAL A 16 10.61 0.44 9.27
CA VAL A 16 11.13 1.01 10.52
C VAL A 16 10.37 0.48 11.72
N PHE A 17 9.03 0.38 11.66
CA PHE A 17 8.25 -0.15 12.79
C PHE A 17 8.48 -1.64 13.05
N ASN A 18 8.70 -2.43 11.99
CA ASN A 18 8.92 -3.87 12.10
C ASN A 18 10.41 -4.24 12.16
N SER A 19 11.32 -3.28 12.40
CA SER A 19 12.77 -3.53 12.42
C SER A 19 13.22 -4.52 13.49
N ASN A 20 12.41 -4.69 14.53
CA ASN A 20 12.71 -5.55 15.67
C ASN A 20 12.59 -7.05 15.34
N ASN A 21 11.92 -7.41 14.23
CA ASN A 21 11.82 -8.79 13.77
C ASN A 21 12.28 -8.89 12.30
N PRO A 22 13.60 -9.01 12.05
CA PRO A 22 14.16 -9.00 10.69
C PRO A 22 13.69 -10.16 9.81
N MET A 23 13.27 -11.27 10.43
CA MET A 23 12.79 -12.46 9.73
C MET A 23 11.33 -12.34 9.30
N GLU A 24 10.59 -11.38 9.88
CA GLU A 24 9.20 -11.17 9.54
C GLU A 24 9.07 -10.20 8.36
N PRO A 25 8.54 -10.65 7.21
CA PRO A 25 8.37 -9.78 6.07
C PRO A 25 7.29 -8.72 6.35
N VAL A 26 7.60 -7.47 6.02
CA VAL A 26 6.65 -6.36 6.10
C VAL A 26 5.39 -6.68 5.29
N ARG A 27 4.24 -6.73 5.95
CA ARG A 27 2.94 -7.00 5.32
C ARG A 27 2.22 -5.70 4.95
N GLY A 28 1.52 -5.71 3.82
CA GLY A 28 0.69 -4.56 3.36
C GLY A 28 -0.68 -4.45 4.03
N ARG A 29 -0.93 -5.21 5.09
CA ARG A 29 -2.21 -5.31 5.80
C ARG A 29 -2.00 -5.29 7.32
N ARG A 30 -2.98 -4.78 8.04
CA ARG A 30 -3.09 -4.88 9.50
C ARG A 30 -4.39 -5.61 9.88
N TYR A 31 -4.48 -6.10 11.10
CA TYR A 31 -5.73 -6.62 11.64
C TYR A 31 -6.44 -5.49 12.40
N THR A 32 -7.75 -5.37 12.23
CA THR A 32 -8.60 -4.50 13.05
C THR A 32 -8.83 -5.12 14.42
N GLU A 33 -9.49 -4.39 15.33
CA GLU A 33 -9.89 -4.91 16.65
C GLU A 33 -10.81 -6.13 16.53
N GLU A 34 -11.62 -6.19 15.46
CA GLU A 34 -12.47 -7.34 15.11
C GLU A 34 -11.71 -8.48 14.39
N ASN A 35 -10.37 -8.43 14.40
CA ASN A 35 -9.49 -9.38 13.73
C ASN A 35 -9.73 -9.52 12.21
N GLN A 36 -10.22 -8.45 11.56
CA GLN A 36 -10.40 -8.42 10.10
C GLN A 36 -9.18 -7.80 9.41
N PRO A 37 -8.71 -8.38 8.28
CA PRO A 37 -7.59 -7.81 7.55
C PRO A 37 -8.00 -6.51 6.84
N GLN A 38 -7.25 -5.44 7.07
CA GLN A 38 -7.40 -4.16 6.40
C GLN A 38 -6.10 -3.76 5.70
N ALA A 39 -6.19 -3.40 4.42
CA ALA A 39 -5.04 -2.89 3.68
C ALA A 39 -4.56 -1.55 4.26
N LEU A 40 -3.24 -1.37 4.39
CA LEU A 40 -2.65 -0.14 4.95
C LEU A 40 -2.97 1.11 4.10
N ILE A 41 -3.26 0.92 2.81
CA ILE A 41 -3.62 1.98 1.86
C ILE A 41 -5.14 2.08 1.59
N ALA A 42 -5.98 1.41 2.37
CA ALA A 42 -7.43 1.37 2.14
C ALA A 42 -8.06 2.77 2.10
N PHE A 43 -7.63 3.67 3.00
CA PHE A 43 -8.13 5.05 3.03
C PHE A 43 -7.76 5.84 1.77
N LEU A 44 -6.52 5.69 1.28
CA LEU A 44 -6.07 6.32 0.04
C LEU A 44 -6.93 5.85 -1.16
N TYR A 45 -7.25 4.56 -1.21
CA TYR A 45 -8.14 4.02 -2.22
C TYR A 45 -9.55 4.63 -2.13
N SER A 46 -10.11 4.76 -0.93
CA SER A 46 -11.42 5.38 -0.71
C SER A 46 -11.48 6.83 -1.22
N LEU A 47 -10.43 7.63 -1.02
CA LEU A 47 -10.34 9.00 -1.53
C LEU A 47 -10.32 9.08 -3.07
N LEU A 48 -9.65 8.12 -3.71
CA LEU A 48 -9.45 8.12 -5.17
C LEU A 48 -10.52 7.32 -5.92
N ARG A 49 -11.36 6.56 -5.20
CA ARG A 49 -12.37 5.65 -5.76
C ARG A 49 -13.37 6.35 -6.69
N ALA A 50 -13.76 7.59 -6.37
CA ALA A 50 -14.81 8.32 -7.08
C ALA A 50 -14.40 8.71 -8.51
N ASN A 51 -13.12 9.04 -8.73
CA ASN A 51 -12.63 9.46 -10.04
C ASN A 51 -12.01 8.28 -10.80
N ARG A 52 -12.60 7.91 -11.94
CA ARG A 52 -12.15 6.77 -12.77
C ARG A 52 -10.68 6.88 -13.18
N SER A 53 -10.22 8.07 -13.59
CA SER A 53 -8.85 8.29 -14.04
C SER A 53 -7.85 8.09 -12.90
N HIS A 54 -8.11 8.72 -11.75
CA HIS A 54 -7.26 8.58 -10.56
C HIS A 54 -7.23 7.15 -10.03
N ARG A 55 -8.39 6.49 -9.96
CA ARG A 55 -8.50 5.08 -9.54
C ARG A 55 -7.69 4.16 -10.46
N ARG A 56 -7.84 4.31 -11.79
CA ARG A 56 -7.08 3.51 -12.77
C ARG A 56 -5.59 3.77 -12.65
N GLY A 57 -5.19 5.04 -12.59
CA GLY A 57 -3.78 5.41 -12.45
C GLY A 57 -3.14 4.78 -11.21
N LEU A 58 -3.83 4.80 -10.07
CA LEU A 58 -3.35 4.16 -8.84
C LEU A 58 -3.17 2.64 -9.03
N LEU A 59 -4.21 1.95 -9.51
CA LEU A 59 -4.17 0.49 -9.69
C LEU A 59 -3.10 0.05 -10.69
N THR A 60 -2.98 0.75 -11.82
CA THR A 60 -1.91 0.49 -12.81
C THR A 60 -0.53 0.73 -12.21
N SER A 61 -0.36 1.80 -11.41
CA SER A 61 0.93 2.04 -10.74
C SER A 61 1.30 0.92 -9.76
N ILE A 62 0.31 0.34 -9.06
CA ILE A 62 0.52 -0.80 -8.15
C ILE A 62 0.87 -2.05 -8.95
N LEU A 63 0.18 -2.33 -10.06
CA LEU A 63 0.45 -3.50 -10.88
C LEU A 63 1.88 -3.46 -11.44
N ASN A 64 2.27 -2.32 -12.01
CA ASN A 64 3.60 -2.11 -12.61
C ASN A 64 4.74 -2.14 -11.58
N LEU A 65 4.45 -2.07 -10.28
CA LEU A 65 5.45 -2.19 -9.21
C LEU A 65 5.92 -3.65 -9.02
N PHE A 66 5.11 -4.60 -9.46
CA PHE A 66 5.34 -6.03 -9.32
C PHE A 66 5.44 -6.74 -10.67
N ASP A 67 5.42 -5.97 -11.75
CA ASP A 67 5.64 -6.49 -13.08
C ASP A 67 7.14 -6.51 -13.34
N ASP A 68 7.75 -7.70 -13.30
CA ASP A 68 9.18 -7.90 -13.57
C ASP A 68 9.52 -7.67 -15.06
N SER A 69 8.50 -7.48 -15.90
CA SER A 69 8.59 -7.28 -17.35
C SER A 69 8.87 -5.83 -17.79
N ALA A 70 8.88 -4.87 -16.85
CA ALA A 70 8.88 -3.43 -17.15
C ALA A 70 10.28 -2.80 -17.21
#